data_AF-A0A087A1I7-F1
#
_entry.id   AF-A0A087A1I7-F1
#
_cell.length_a   1.000
_cell.length_b   1.000
_cell.length_c   1.000
_cell.angle_alpha   90.00
_cell.angle_beta   90.00
_cell.angle_gamma   90.00
#
_symmetry.space_group_name_H-M   'P 1'
#
loop_
_entity.id
_entity.type
_entity.pdbx_description
1 polymer ?
#
loop_
_entity_poly.entity_id
_entity_poly.type
_entity_poly.pdbx_seq_one_letter_code
_entity_poly.pdbx_strand_id
1 'polypeptide(L)' 'MSENLLIAVIGIVSAIGGAIATQLFTAAKTQIETYRMLLELRADNQRLWAWNRSLVDHIYKGLGPPPPEPPDDLFDHEQ' A
#
# COMPACT_ATOMS: atom_id res chain seq x y z
N MET A 1 24.24 44.27 -16.31
CA MET A 1 24.84 43.35 -15.31
C MET A 1 23.86 42.96 -14.20
N SER A 2 23.04 43.90 -13.69
CA SER A 2 22.04 43.64 -12.65
C SER A 2 20.88 42.70 -13.05
N GLU A 3 20.40 42.79 -14.29
CA GLU A 3 19.30 41.95 -14.79
C GLU A 3 19.68 40.46 -14.87
N ASN A 4 20.88 40.15 -15.38
CA ASN A 4 21.40 38.78 -15.39
C ASN A 4 21.60 38.22 -13.97
N LEU A 5 21.99 39.06 -13.01
CA LEU A 5 22.11 38.66 -11.60
C LEU A 5 20.74 38.32 -11.00
N LEU A 6 19.71 39.14 -11.29
CA LEU A 6 18.35 38.90 -10.83
C LEU A 6 17.77 37.59 -11.41
N ILE A 7 17.96 37.36 -12.71
CA ILE A 7 17.52 36.14 -13.39
C ILE A 7 18.24 34.91 -12.80
N ALA A 8 19.54 35.00 -12.53
CA ALA A 8 20.29 33.92 -11.92
C ALA A 8 19.79 33.57 -10.51
N VAL A 9 19.49 34.57 -9.68
CA VAL A 9 18.95 34.34 -8.33
C VAL A 9 17.57 33.69 -8.38
N ILE A 10 16.68 34.18 -9.25
CA ILE A 10 15.34 33.59 -9.43
C ILE A 10 15.46 32.15 -9.92
N GLY A 11 16.35 31.88 -10.89
CA GLY A 11 16.58 30.54 -11.41
C GLY A 11 17.02 29.55 -10.33
N ILE A 12 17.92 29.96 -9.45
CA ILE A 12 18.37 29.12 -8.32
C ILE A 12 17.22 28.86 -7.34
N VAL A 13 16.47 29.88 -6.96
CA VAL A 13 15.33 29.73 -6.04
C VAL A 13 14.25 28.83 -6.64
N SER A 14 13.92 29.00 -7.92
CA SER A 14 12.95 28.18 -8.63
C SER A 14 13.42 26.73 -8.78
N ALA A 15 14.71 26.50 -9.03
CA ALA A 15 15.27 25.15 -9.12
C ALA A 15 15.19 24.43 -7.76
N ILE A 16 15.54 25.11 -6.67
CA ILE A 16 15.44 24.56 -5.31
C ILE A 16 13.97 24.29 -4.95
N GLY A 17 13.08 25.26 -5.20
CA GLY A 17 11.65 25.11 -4.93
C GLY A 17 11.02 23.97 -5.72
N GLY A 18 11.37 23.84 -7.01
CA GLY A 18 10.91 22.75 -7.87
C GLY A 18 11.40 21.38 -7.41
N ALA A 19 12.66 21.28 -6.96
CA ALA A 19 13.22 20.04 -6.44
C ALA A 19 12.51 19.58 -5.16
N ILE A 20 12.24 20.50 -4.23
CA ILE A 20 11.51 20.21 -2.97
C ILE A 20 10.08 19.78 -3.27
N ALA A 21 9.37 20.52 -4.14
CA ALA A 21 8.00 20.18 -4.51
C ALA A 21 7.90 18.80 -5.17
N THR A 22 8.86 18.45 -6.02
CA THR A 22 8.93 17.13 -6.67
C THR A 22 9.15 16.02 -5.63
N GLN A 23 10.08 16.21 -4.69
CA GLN A 23 10.33 15.23 -3.63
C GLN A 23 9.10 15.01 -2.73
N LEU A 24 8.41 16.07 -2.34
CA LEU A 24 7.18 15.97 -1.55
C LEU A 24 6.07 15.25 -2.31
N PHE A 25 5.93 15.53 -3.61
CA PHE A 25 4.94 14.87 -4.46
C PHE A 25 5.23 13.37 -4.61
N THR A 26 6.47 13.00 -4.86
CA THR A 26 6.88 11.58 -4.93
C THR A 26 6.65 10.89 -3.59
N ALA A 27 7.05 11.51 -2.48
CA ALA A 27 6.83 10.95 -1.15
C ALA A 27 5.32 10.76 -0.86
N ALA A 28 4.49 11.74 -1.21
CA ALA A 28 3.04 11.63 -1.04
C ALA A 28 2.43 10.48 -1.85
N LYS A 29 2.85 10.30 -3.11
CA LYS A 29 2.40 9.17 -3.94
C LYS A 29 2.79 7.82 -3.36
N THR A 30 4.05 7.66 -2.98
CA THR A 30 4.55 6.41 -2.39
C THR A 30 3.80 6.04 -1.11
N GLN A 31 3.45 7.04 -0.28
CA GLN A 31 2.66 6.79 0.92
C GLN A 31 1.25 6.30 0.58
N ILE A 32 0.56 6.92 -0.39
CA ILE A 32 -0.79 6.50 -0.79
C ILE A 32 -0.79 5.05 -1.29
N GLU A 33 0.19 4.67 -2.11
CA GLU A 33 0.33 3.29 -2.60
C GLU A 33 0.59 2.31 -1.46
N THR A 34 1.46 2.67 -0.53
CA THR A 34 1.76 1.86 0.67
C THR A 34 0.51 1.68 1.53
N TYR A 35 -0.28 2.73 1.73
CA TYR A 35 -1.53 2.64 2.51
C TYR A 35 -2.57 1.74 1.85
N ARG A 36 -2.69 1.75 0.52
CA ARG A 36 -3.60 0.86 -0.21
C ARG A 36 -3.20 -0.60 -0.02
N MET A 37 -1.92 -0.90 -0.23
CA MET A 37 -1.37 -2.24 -0.03
C MET A 37 -1.59 -2.72 1.41
N LEU A 38 -1.39 -1.87 2.42
CA LEU A 38 -1.63 -2.22 3.82
C LEU A 38 -3.10 -2.52 4.10
N LEU A 39 -4.03 -1.84 3.43
CA LEU A 39 -5.46 -2.06 3.61
C LEU A 39 -5.89 -3.41 3.04
N GLU A 40 -5.40 -3.74 1.84
CA GLU A 40 -5.62 -5.02 1.17
C GLU A 40 -5.05 -6.18 2.03
N LEU A 41 -3.80 -6.07 2.46
CA LEU A 41 -3.17 -7.05 3.34
C LEU A 41 -3.92 -7.24 4.66
N ARG A 42 -4.51 -6.16 5.21
CA ARG A 42 -5.30 -6.24 6.44
C ARG A 42 -6.61 -6.99 6.22
N ALA A 43 -7.27 -6.76 5.09
CA ALA A 43 -8.49 -7.48 4.72
C ALA A 43 -8.20 -8.98 4.54
N ASP A 44 -7.12 -9.31 3.83
CA ASP A 44 -6.71 -10.70 3.64
C ASP A 44 -6.33 -11.39 4.94
N ASN A 45 -5.58 -10.73 5.82
CA ASN A 45 -5.19 -11.31 7.09
C ASN A 45 -6.42 -11.61 7.98
N GLN A 46 -7.45 -10.76 7.95
CA GLN A 46 -8.71 -11.04 8.64
C GLN A 46 -9.42 -12.28 8.07
N ARG A 47 -9.48 -12.41 6.75
CA ARG A 47 -10.09 -13.57 6.07
C ARG A 47 -9.31 -14.85 6.34
N LEU A 48 -7.98 -14.78 6.26
CA LEU A 48 -7.06 -15.87 6.59
C LEU A 48 -7.25 -16.33 8.04
N TRP A 49 -7.39 -15.38 8.98
CA TRP A 49 -7.65 -15.71 10.38
C TRP A 49 -8.99 -16.44 10.55
N ALA A 50 -10.06 -15.96 9.89
CA ALA A 50 -11.37 -16.58 9.98
C ALA A 50 -11.38 -18.00 9.40
N TRP A 51 -10.73 -18.19 8.25
CA TRP A 51 -10.58 -19.52 7.64
C TRP A 51 -9.72 -20.46 8.50
N ASN A 52 -8.58 -20.00 9.00
CA ASN A 52 -7.78 -20.80 9.94
C ASN A 52 -8.58 -21.18 11.19
N ARG A 53 -9.41 -20.27 11.69
CA ARG A 53 -10.27 -20.57 12.83
C ARG A 53 -11.30 -21.66 12.50
N SER A 54 -11.91 -21.62 11.31
CA SER A 54 -12.86 -22.65 10.87
C SER A 54 -12.19 -24.00 10.64
N LEU A 55 -10.98 -24.03 10.06
CA LEU A 55 -10.16 -25.23 9.90
C LEU A 55 -9.85 -25.87 11.26
N VAL A 56 -9.36 -25.07 12.21
CA VAL A 56 -9.03 -25.55 13.56
C VAL A 56 -10.28 -26.11 14.25
N ASP A 57 -11.40 -25.39 14.17
CA ASP A 57 -12.66 -25.83 14.75
C ASP A 57 -13.16 -27.13 14.12
N HIS A 58 -13.04 -27.27 12.80
CA HIS A 58 -13.39 -28.48 12.07
C HIS A 58 -12.58 -29.70 12.51
N ILE A 59 -11.26 -29.53 12.71
CA ILE A 59 -10.36 -30.57 13.21
C ILE A 59 -10.77 -31.00 14.62
N TYR A 60 -10.96 -30.05 15.53
CA TYR A 60 -11.26 -30.37 16.93
C TYR A 60 -12.67 -30.94 17.13
N LYS A 61 -13.63 -30.58 16.28
CA LYS A 61 -14.97 -31.16 16.28
C LYS A 61 -15.04 -32.53 15.61
N GLY A 62 -13.97 -32.97 14.93
CA GLY A 62 -13.92 -34.27 14.29
C GLY A 62 -14.95 -34.45 13.17
N LEU A 63 -15.26 -33.38 12.43
CA LEU A 63 -16.30 -33.37 11.39
C LEU A 63 -15.99 -34.27 10.18
N GLY A 64 -14.79 -34.83 10.10
CA GLY A 64 -14.35 -35.69 9.00
C GLY A 64 -14.08 -34.90 7.71
N PRO A 65 -13.66 -35.54 6.63
CA PRO A 65 -13.45 -34.87 5.34
C PRO A 65 -14.78 -34.51 4.65
N PRO A 66 -14.83 -33.46 3.81
CA PRO A 66 -13.72 -32.55 3.46
C PRO A 66 -13.55 -31.39 4.48
N PRO A 67 -12.35 -30.80 4.55
CA PRO A 67 -12.12 -29.59 5.33
C PRO A 67 -12.86 -28.38 4.72
N PRO A 68 -13.07 -27.30 5.50
CA PRO A 68 -13.55 -26.02 4.99
C PRO A 68 -12.66 -25.48 3.87
N GLU A 69 -13.28 -25.12 2.74
CA GLU A 69 -12.58 -24.52 1.61
C GLU A 69 -12.10 -23.09 1.94
N PRO A 70 -10.96 -22.67 1.38
CA PRO A 70 -10.51 -21.28 1.49
C PRO A 70 -11.50 -20.34 0.77
N PRO A 71 -11.57 -19.06 1.17
CA PRO A 71 -12.30 -18.05 0.41
C PRO A 71 -11.72 -17.92 -1.02
N ASP A 72 -12.59 -17.84 -2.04
CA ASP A 72 -12.20 -17.82 -3.46
C ASP A 72 -11.31 -16.62 -3.82
N ASP A 73 -11.48 -15.50 -3.12
CA ASP A 73 -10.78 -14.22 -3.35
C ASP A 73 -9.62 -13.98 -2.38
N LEU A 74 -9.19 -15.01 -1.65
CA LEU A 74 -8.09 -14.88 -0.69
C LEU A 74 -6.78 -14.63 -1.45
N PHE A 75 -6.22 -13.43 -1.30
CA PHE A 75 -5.04 -12.93 -2.02
C PHE A 75 -5.27 -12.65 -3.52
N ASP A 76 -6.52 -12.64 -3.98
CA ASP A 76 -6.80 -12.30 -5.38
C ASP A 76 -6.96 -10.79 -5.52
N HIS A 77 -5.86 -10.15 -5.89
CA HIS A 77 -5.83 -8.74 -6.26
C HIS A 77 -5.75 -8.69 -7.78
N GLU A 78 -6.89 -8.53 -8.48
CA GLU A 78 -6.86 -8.30 -9.93
C GLU A 78 -5.90 -7.12 -10.21
N GLN A 79 -4.79 -7.43 -10.90
CA GLN A 79 -3.73 -6.48 -11.22
C GLN A 79 -4.18 -5.44 -12.25
#